data_AF-A0A073IT05-F1
#
_entry.id   AF-A0A073IT05-F1
#
_cell.length_a   1.000
_cell.length_b   1.000
_cell.length_c   1.000
_cell.angle_alpha   90.00
_cell.angle_beta   90.00
_cell.angle_gamma   90.00
#
_symmetry.space_group_name_H-M   'P 1'
#
loop_
_entity.id
_entity.type
_entity.pdbx_description
1 polymer ?
#
loop_
_entity_poly.entity_id
_entity_poly.type
_entity_poly.pdbx_seq_one_letter_code
_entity_poly.pdbx_strand_id
1 'polypeptide(L)'
;MIILLPTIAVLGYVGRLYFGTNIKAAQSMLATATIIPWYIGGLMMAAAVAFIITTGDSYLLSGATNLATDVYNHFKKDATDREVLRATQWSIVIFGALALGILKFFPSILAIQYWSYTIVGAGITPALIGCIVCPDKVSKWGGSSPW
;
A
#
# COMPACT_ATOMS: atom_id res chain seq x y z
N MET A 1 16.33 -0.08 -10.05
CA MET A 1 16.13 -0.87 -8.81
C MET A 1 17.37 -1.66 -8.37
N ILE A 2 18.19 -2.19 -9.28
CA ILE A 2 19.37 -3.03 -8.95
C ILE A 2 20.39 -2.33 -8.04
N ILE A 3 20.58 -1.01 -8.17
CA ILE A 3 21.54 -0.26 -7.35
C ILE A 3 20.88 0.32 -6.08
N LEU A 4 19.60 0.66 -6.14
CA LEU A 4 18.89 1.39 -5.08
C LEU A 4 18.60 0.49 -3.85
N LEU A 5 18.18 -0.75 -4.08
CA LEU A 5 17.90 -1.73 -3.03
C LEU A 5 19.14 -2.08 -2.17
N PRO A 6 20.31 -2.42 -2.76
CA PRO A 6 21.49 -2.72 -1.95
C PRO A 6 21.99 -1.51 -1.17
N THR A 7 21.90 -0.29 -1.73
CA THR A 7 22.29 0.92 -0.98
C THR A 7 21.41 1.16 0.24
N ILE A 8 20.09 1.02 0.11
CA ILE A 8 19.13 1.15 1.23
C ILE A 8 19.38 0.03 2.27
N ALA A 9 19.67 -1.19 1.82
CA ALA A 9 19.95 -2.32 2.71
C ALA A 9 21.24 -2.10 3.51
N VAL A 10 22.31 -1.59 2.88
CA VAL A 10 23.58 -1.26 3.54
C VAL A 10 23.38 -0.14 4.55
N LEU A 11 22.67 0.94 4.19
CA LEU A 11 22.36 2.04 5.11
C LEU A 11 21.51 1.57 6.31
N GLY A 12 20.51 0.72 6.07
CA GLY A 12 19.69 0.13 7.12
C GLY A 12 20.48 -0.82 8.03
N TYR A 13 21.45 -1.56 7.48
CA TYR A 13 22.36 -2.44 8.23
C TYR A 13 23.33 -1.65 9.11
N VAL A 14 23.92 -0.58 8.58
CA VAL A 14 24.76 0.36 9.36
C VAL A 14 23.95 0.97 10.51
N GLY A 15 22.70 1.38 10.26
CA GLY A 15 21.80 1.87 11.32
C GLY A 15 21.51 0.84 12.41
N ARG A 16 21.37 -0.43 12.04
CA ARG A 16 21.17 -1.51 13.01
C ARG A 16 22.41 -1.80 13.86
N LEU A 17 23.61 -1.56 13.33
CA LEU A 17 24.85 -1.68 14.10
C LEU A 17 24.96 -0.61 15.19
N TYR A 18 24.49 0.61 14.93
CA TYR A 18 24.57 1.71 15.90
C TYR A 18 23.40 1.75 16.91
N PHE A 19 22.18 1.44 16.48
CA PHE A 19 20.98 1.58 17.33
C PHE A 19 20.39 0.23 17.83
N GLY A 20 21.04 -0.90 17.53
CA GLY A 20 20.66 -2.23 18.00
C GLY A 20 19.64 -2.97 17.12
N THR A 21 19.44 -4.25 17.42
CA THR A 21 18.64 -5.19 16.60
C THR A 21 17.12 -5.06 16.74
N ASN A 22 16.63 -4.26 17.70
CA ASN A 22 15.19 -4.09 17.95
C ASN A 22 14.50 -3.09 17.00
N ILE A 23 15.22 -2.46 16.07
CA ILE A 23 14.68 -1.42 15.20
C ILE A 23 14.38 -1.95 13.79
N LYS A 24 13.17 -1.66 13.29
CA LYS A 24 12.75 -1.96 11.92
C LYS A 24 13.58 -1.19 10.90
N ALA A 25 13.84 -1.77 9.72
CA ALA A 25 14.77 -1.21 8.74
C ALA A 25 14.46 0.25 8.33
N ALA A 26 13.18 0.60 8.14
CA ALA A 26 12.78 1.98 7.84
C ALA A 26 13.10 2.95 9.00
N GLN A 27 12.90 2.50 10.24
CA GLN A 27 13.19 3.30 11.43
C GLN A 27 14.70 3.42 11.67
N SER A 28 15.49 2.37 11.37
CA SER A 28 16.95 2.45 11.49
C SER A 28 17.56 3.35 10.43
N MET A 29 17.03 3.35 9.20
CA MET A 29 17.47 4.26 8.14
C MET A 29 17.22 5.73 8.50
N LEU A 30 16.03 6.05 9.01
CA LEU A 30 15.70 7.40 9.48
C LEU A 30 16.55 7.82 10.67
N ALA A 31 16.80 6.92 11.62
CA ALA A 31 17.69 7.18 12.75
C ALA A 31 19.17 7.36 12.32
N THR A 32 19.61 6.67 11.26
CA THR A 32 20.98 6.85 10.73
C THR A 32 21.15 8.24 10.11
N ALA A 33 20.09 8.78 9.51
CA ALA A 33 20.12 10.13 8.95
C ALA A 33 20.36 11.24 9.99
N THR A 34 20.17 10.97 11.29
CA THR A 34 20.46 11.95 12.35
C THR A 34 21.91 11.92 12.84
N ILE A 35 22.69 10.89 12.50
CA ILE A 35 24.11 10.75 12.89
C ILE A 35 25.06 11.25 11.77
N ILE A 36 24.62 11.17 10.52
CA ILE A 36 25.38 11.57 9.33
C ILE A 36 25.37 13.12 9.18
N PRO A 37 26.39 13.75 8.52
CA PRO A 37 26.40 15.18 8.23
C PRO A 37 25.05 15.74 7.75
N TRP A 38 24.67 16.91 8.28
CA TRP A 38 23.33 17.49 8.15
C TRP A 38 22.81 17.60 6.71
N TYR A 39 23.70 17.84 5.73
CA TYR A 39 23.35 17.95 4.32
C TYR A 39 23.00 16.58 3.69
N ILE A 40 23.68 15.49 4.06
CA ILE A 40 23.37 14.13 3.59
C ILE A 40 22.18 13.57 4.37
N GLY A 41 22.14 13.76 5.70
CA GLY A 41 21.03 13.34 6.55
C GLY A 41 19.71 13.99 6.12
N GLY A 42 19.72 15.29 5.86
CA GLY A 42 18.57 16.03 5.33
C GLY A 42 18.10 15.50 3.98
N LEU A 43 19.02 15.23 3.05
CA LEU A 43 18.69 14.63 1.75
C LEU A 43 18.08 13.22 1.89
N MET A 44 18.62 12.40 2.80
CA MET A 44 18.10 11.06 3.08
C MET A 44 16.67 11.11 3.67
N MET A 45 16.41 12.02 4.61
CA MET A 45 15.07 12.20 5.17
C MET A 45 14.09 12.71 4.11
N ALA A 46 14.49 13.70 3.30
CA ALA A 46 13.68 14.21 2.20
C ALA A 46 13.34 13.09 1.20
N ALA A 47 14.32 12.28 0.82
CA ALA A 47 14.12 11.14 -0.08
C ALA A 47 13.19 10.07 0.53
N ALA A 48 13.34 9.75 1.81
CA ALA A 48 12.50 8.78 2.50
C ALA A 48 11.04 9.27 2.60
N VAL A 49 10.83 10.53 2.96
CA VAL A 49 9.50 11.13 3.04
C VAL A 49 8.85 11.22 1.65
N ALA A 50 9.59 11.69 0.64
CA ALA A 50 9.10 11.74 -0.73
C ALA A 50 8.68 10.35 -1.24
N PHE A 51 9.49 9.32 -0.96
CA PHE A 51 9.17 7.94 -1.32
C PHE A 51 7.88 7.44 -0.63
N ILE A 52 7.71 7.71 0.66
CA ILE A 52 6.50 7.33 1.41
C ILE A 52 5.27 8.04 0.84
N ILE A 53 5.36 9.34 0.55
CA ILE A 53 4.26 10.14 0.00
C ILE A 53 3.87 9.63 -1.38
N THR A 54 4.81 9.49 -2.32
CA THR A 54 4.50 8.99 -3.67
C THR A 54 3.87 7.59 -3.66
N THR A 55 4.32 6.74 -2.74
CA THR A 55 3.76 5.39 -2.58
C THR A 55 2.35 5.44 -1.99
N GLY A 56 2.15 6.24 -0.93
CA GLY A 56 0.86 6.43 -0.27
C GLY A 56 -0.19 7.04 -1.19
N ASP A 57 0.19 8.07 -1.94
CA ASP A 57 -0.68 8.76 -2.90
C ASP A 57 -1.20 7.80 -3.97
N SER A 58 -0.32 6.95 -4.50
CA SER A 58 -0.69 5.94 -5.50
C SER A 58 -1.70 4.93 -4.95
N TYR A 59 -1.53 4.47 -3.70
CA TYR A 59 -2.47 3.52 -3.09
C TYR A 59 -3.82 4.17 -2.75
N LEU A 60 -3.82 5.38 -2.20
CA LEU A 60 -5.06 6.11 -1.90
C LEU A 60 -5.83 6.44 -3.17
N LEU A 61 -5.14 6.94 -4.20
CA LEU A 61 -5.76 7.29 -5.47
C LEU A 61 -6.30 6.04 -6.18
N SER A 62 -5.55 4.94 -6.21
CA SER A 62 -6.02 3.69 -6.81
C SER A 62 -7.25 3.14 -6.10
N GLY A 63 -7.25 3.07 -4.77
CA GLY A 63 -8.41 2.62 -4.00
C GLY A 63 -9.63 3.53 -4.15
N ALA A 64 -9.42 4.85 -4.13
CA ALA A 64 -10.46 5.84 -4.33
C ALA A 64 -11.06 5.80 -5.74
N THR A 65 -10.23 5.60 -6.76
CA THR A 65 -10.67 5.47 -8.15
C THR A 65 -11.50 4.20 -8.32
N ASN A 66 -11.03 3.05 -7.80
CA ASN A 66 -11.79 1.80 -7.85
C ASN A 66 -13.17 1.96 -7.18
N LEU A 67 -13.24 2.62 -6.02
CA LEU A 67 -14.52 2.89 -5.37
C LEU A 67 -15.41 3.84 -6.21
N ALA A 68 -14.83 4.90 -6.77
CA ALA A 68 -15.53 5.88 -7.57
C ALA A 68 -15.98 5.33 -8.93
N THR A 69 -15.29 4.34 -9.52
CA THR A 69 -15.68 3.77 -10.82
C THR A 69 -16.48 2.49 -10.69
N ASP A 70 -16.21 1.64 -9.70
CA ASP A 70 -16.91 0.35 -9.56
C ASP A 70 -18.18 0.49 -8.72
N VAL A 71 -18.14 1.25 -7.63
CA VAL A 71 -19.30 1.40 -6.74
C VAL A 71 -20.18 2.55 -7.20
N TYR A 72 -19.61 3.71 -7.52
CA TYR A 72 -20.43 4.87 -7.90
C TYR A 72 -21.13 4.69 -9.25
N ASN A 73 -20.47 4.12 -10.27
CA ASN A 73 -21.13 3.84 -11.57
C ASN A 73 -22.19 2.74 -11.46
N HIS A 74 -22.11 1.85 -10.46
CA HIS A 74 -23.17 0.87 -10.21
C HIS A 74 -24.44 1.54 -9.67
N PHE A 75 -24.30 2.61 -8.87
CA PHE A 75 -25.43 3.38 -8.32
C PHE A 75 -25.95 4.47 -9.27
N LYS A 76 -25.10 5.06 -10.12
CA LYS A 76 -25.48 6.07 -11.12
C LYS A 76 -24.76 5.80 -12.45
N LYS A 77 -25.48 5.24 -13.42
CA LYS A 77 -24.94 4.87 -14.76
C LYS A 77 -24.53 6.06 -15.64
N ASP A 78 -24.98 7.28 -15.33
CA ASP A 78 -24.69 8.53 -16.05
C ASP A 78 -24.00 9.55 -15.12
N ALA A 79 -22.91 9.16 -14.46
CA ALA A 79 -22.13 10.09 -13.65
C ALA A 79 -21.29 10.99 -14.57
N THR A 80 -21.42 12.31 -14.42
CA THR A 80 -20.57 13.26 -15.17
C THR A 80 -19.14 13.22 -14.60
N ASP A 81 -18.10 13.46 -15.42
CA ASP A 81 -16.69 13.45 -14.98
C ASP A 81 -16.44 14.28 -13.72
N ARG A 82 -17.15 15.40 -13.54
CA ARG A 82 -17.08 16.24 -12.34
C ARG A 82 -17.63 15.57 -11.08
N GLU A 83 -18.68 14.75 -11.21
CA GLU A 83 -19.24 13.98 -10.10
C GLU A 83 -18.31 12.84 -9.71
N VAL A 84 -17.73 12.13 -10.69
CA VAL A 84 -16.74 11.07 -10.46
C VAL A 84 -15.48 11.60 -9.80
N LEU A 85 -14.98 12.76 -10.23
CA LEU A 85 -13.84 13.44 -9.59
C LEU A 85 -14.13 13.82 -8.13
N ARG A 86 -15.32 14.37 -7.85
CA ARG A 86 -15.71 14.68 -6.47
C ARG A 86 -15.87 13.42 -5.63
N ALA A 87 -16.47 12.37 -6.18
CA ALA A 87 -16.61 11.08 -5.49
C ALA A 87 -15.23 10.47 -5.17
N THR A 88 -14.27 10.58 -6.08
CA THR A 88 -12.88 10.15 -5.87
C THR A 88 -12.23 10.95 -4.74
N GLN A 89 -12.35 12.29 -4.74
CA GLN A 89 -11.79 13.15 -3.70
C GLN A 89 -12.36 12.84 -2.31
N TRP A 90 -13.68 12.68 -2.19
CA TRP A 90 -14.32 12.25 -0.94
C TRP A 90 -13.86 10.85 -0.51
N SER A 91 -13.73 9.92 -1.45
CA SER A 91 -13.23 8.58 -1.16
C SER A 91 -11.80 8.60 -0.61
N ILE A 92 -10.92 9.45 -1.15
CA ILE A 92 -9.54 9.63 -0.64
C ILE A 92 -9.58 10.07 0.83
N VAL A 93 -10.42 11.05 1.19
CA VAL A 93 -10.54 11.55 2.56
C VAL A 93 -11.05 10.46 3.50
N ILE A 94 -12.08 9.71 3.07
CA ILE A 94 -12.64 8.59 3.85
C ILE A 94 -11.59 7.49 4.05
N PHE A 95 -10.91 7.06 2.99
CA PHE A 95 -9.85 6.05 3.09
C PHE A 95 -8.67 6.52 3.93
N GLY A 96 -8.28 7.79 3.84
CA GLY A 96 -7.26 8.38 4.70
C GLY A 96 -7.65 8.33 6.19
N ALA A 97 -8.89 8.71 6.52
CA ALA A 97 -9.40 8.63 7.89
C ALA A 97 -9.46 7.18 8.41
N LEU A 98 -9.92 6.25 7.58
CA LEU A 98 -9.96 4.82 7.92
C LEU A 98 -8.55 4.25 8.11
N ALA A 99 -7.59 4.62 7.26
CA ALA A 99 -6.20 4.20 7.40
C ALA A 99 -5.60 4.65 8.74
N LEU A 100 -5.86 5.88 9.17
CA LEU A 100 -5.46 6.38 10.49
C LEU A 100 -6.12 5.60 11.64
N GLY A 101 -7.39 5.19 11.47
CA GLY A 101 -8.09 4.34 12.43
C GLY A 101 -7.44 2.95 12.54
N ILE A 102 -7.23 2.28 11.41
CA ILE A 102 -6.62 0.94 11.33
C ILE A 102 -5.21 0.94 11.91
N LEU A 103 -4.43 2.00 11.68
CA LEU A 103 -3.07 2.12 12.19
C LEU A 103 -3.00 2.04 13.72
N LYS A 104 -4.06 2.45 14.44
CA LYS A 104 -4.13 2.35 15.90
C LYS A 104 -4.40 0.93 16.41
N PHE A 105 -4.99 0.06 15.60
CA PHE A 105 -5.31 -1.32 15.99
C PHE A 105 -4.13 -2.27 15.85
N PHE A 106 -3.13 -1.93 15.03
CA PHE A 106 -1.97 -2.79 14.83
C PHE A 106 -0.73 -2.22 15.53
N PRO A 107 -0.07 -3.00 16.41
CA PRO A 107 1.11 -2.54 17.15
C PRO A 107 2.36 -2.38 16.26
N SER A 108 2.25 -2.74 14.97
CA SER A 108 3.38 -3.03 14.13
C SER A 108 3.05 -2.83 12.65
N ILE A 109 3.79 -1.95 11.96
CA ILE A 109 3.72 -1.76 10.50
C ILE A 109 3.87 -3.11 9.75
N LEU A 110 4.75 -3.99 10.27
CA LEU A 110 5.00 -5.30 9.68
C LEU A 110 3.76 -6.21 9.79
N ALA A 111 3.00 -6.11 10.88
CA ALA A 111 1.78 -6.90 11.06
C ALA A 111 0.68 -6.47 10.09
N ILE A 112 0.49 -5.16 9.88
CA ILE A 112 -0.44 -4.62 8.86
C ILE A 112 -0.05 -5.13 7.48
N GLN A 113 1.25 -5.07 7.15
CA GLN A 113 1.75 -5.49 5.84
C GLN A 113 1.52 -6.99 5.60
N TYR A 114 1.84 -7.85 6.58
CA TYR A 114 1.56 -9.28 6.46
C TYR A 114 0.07 -9.55 6.33
N TRP A 115 -0.77 -8.89 7.11
CA TRP A 115 -2.21 -9.06 7.03
C TRP A 115 -2.75 -8.67 5.65
N SER A 116 -2.31 -7.53 5.11
CA SER A 116 -2.66 -7.10 3.75
C SER A 116 -2.22 -8.10 2.69
N TYR A 117 -1.01 -8.63 2.78
CA TYR A 117 -0.50 -9.62 1.82
C TYR A 117 -1.25 -10.94 1.91
N THR A 118 -1.64 -11.37 3.10
CA THR A 118 -2.45 -12.58 3.27
C THR A 118 -3.84 -12.42 2.67
N ILE A 119 -4.49 -11.26 2.79
CA ILE A 119 -5.81 -11.02 2.19
C ILE A 119 -5.74 -11.07 0.66
N VAL A 120 -4.78 -10.36 0.06
CA VAL A 120 -4.61 -10.35 -1.40
C VAL A 120 -4.17 -11.73 -1.91
N GLY A 121 -3.22 -12.35 -1.20
CA GLY A 121 -2.68 -13.68 -1.50
C GLY A 121 -3.73 -14.79 -1.40
N ALA A 122 -4.51 -14.84 -0.34
CA ALA A 122 -5.51 -15.88 -0.12
C ALA A 122 -6.83 -15.62 -0.85
N GLY A 123 -7.20 -14.35 -1.06
CA GLY A 123 -8.48 -14.00 -1.69
C GLY A 123 -8.39 -13.98 -3.21
N ILE A 124 -7.52 -13.13 -3.77
CA ILE A 124 -7.53 -12.80 -5.20
C ILE A 124 -6.72 -13.84 -6.01
N THR A 125 -5.61 -14.31 -5.47
CA THR A 125 -4.67 -15.20 -6.19
C THR A 125 -5.29 -16.55 -6.58
N PRO A 126 -5.92 -17.34 -5.69
CA PRO A 126 -6.52 -18.61 -6.09
C PRO A 126 -7.72 -18.44 -7.03
N ALA A 127 -8.48 -17.35 -6.90
CA ALA A 127 -9.58 -17.04 -7.81
C ALA A 127 -9.08 -16.76 -9.24
N LEU A 128 -8.01 -15.96 -9.37
CA LEU A 128 -7.38 -15.68 -10.66
C LEU A 128 -6.74 -16.91 -11.29
N ILE A 129 -5.99 -17.71 -10.51
CA ILE A 129 -5.39 -18.96 -10.99
C ILE A 129 -6.48 -19.94 -11.41
N GLY A 130 -7.59 -20.03 -10.66
CA GLY A 130 -8.74 -20.84 -11.02
C GLY A 130 -9.35 -20.46 -12.38
N CYS A 131 -9.54 -19.16 -12.64
CA CYS A 131 -10.03 -18.66 -13.93
C CYS A 131 -9.08 -18.98 -15.11
N ILE A 132 -7.77 -18.87 -14.91
CA ILE A 132 -6.78 -19.05 -15.99
C ILE A 132 -6.50 -20.53 -16.27
N VAL A 133 -6.46 -21.37 -15.23
CA VAL A 133 -6.13 -22.80 -15.36
C VAL A 133 -7.34 -23.65 -15.73
N CYS A 134 -8.56 -23.24 -15.32
CA CYS A 134 -9.80 -23.97 -15.60
C CYS A 134 -10.85 -23.10 -16.33
N PRO A 135 -10.52 -22.45 -17.46
CA PRO A 135 -11.41 -21.48 -18.12
C PRO A 135 -12.78 -22.06 -18.50
N ASP A 136 -12.86 -23.35 -18.84
CA ASP A 136 -14.11 -24.02 -19.21
C ASP A 136 -14.97 -24.47 -18.00
N LYS A 137 -14.44 -24.43 -16.77
CA LYS A 137 -15.15 -24.83 -15.53
C LYS A 137 -15.48 -23.68 -14.59
N VAL A 138 -15.10 -22.44 -14.93
CA VAL A 138 -15.47 -21.26 -14.13
C VAL A 138 -16.72 -20.61 -14.70
N SER A 139 -17.89 -20.97 -14.15
CA SER A 139 -19.14 -20.29 -14.46
C SER A 139 -19.22 -18.94 -13.71
N LYS A 140 -20.04 -17.99 -14.19
CA LYS A 140 -20.37 -16.74 -13.47
C LYS A 140 -20.87 -16.97 -12.02
N TRP A 141 -21.27 -18.20 -11.71
CA TRP A 141 -21.80 -18.70 -10.44
C TRP A 141 -20.79 -19.60 -9.68
N GLY A 142 -19.51 -19.68 -10.06
CA GLY A 142 -18.47 -20.30 -9.20
C GLY A 142 -18.19 -19.50 -7.91
N GLY A 143 -18.59 -18.22 -7.89
CA GLY A 143 -18.73 -17.38 -6.70
C GLY A 143 -20.11 -17.42 -6.05
N SER A 144 -21.02 -18.25 -6.55
CA SER A 144 -22.37 -18.48 -5.98
C SER A 144 -22.98 -19.71 -6.68
N SER A 145 -22.72 -20.94 -6.22
CA SER A 145 -23.20 -22.17 -6.86
C SER A 145 -24.76 -22.19 -6.99
N PRO A 146 -25.35 -22.87 -8.00
CA PRO A 146 -25.64 -24.30 -7.82
C PRO A 146 -25.34 -25.17 -9.06
N TRP A 147 -24.95 -26.42 -8.76
CA TRP A 147 -24.61 -27.59 -9.61
C TRP A 147 -23.13 -27.76 -9.94
#